data_AF-A0A9N8V1K8-F1
#
_entry.id   AF-A0A9N8V1K8-F1
#
_cell.length_a   1.000
_cell.length_b   1.000
_cell.length_c   1.000
_cell.angle_alpha   90.00
_cell.angle_beta   90.00
_cell.angle_gamma   90.00
#
_symmetry.space_group_name_H-M   'P 1'
#
loop_
_entity.id
_entity.type
_entity.pdbx_description
1 polymer ?
#
loop_
_entity_poly.entity_id
_entity_poly.type
_entity_poly.pdbx_seq_one_letter_code
_entity_poly.pdbx_strand_id
1 'polypeptide(L)'
;MGSAVGVCLGLVLGTYQLIRYGPGPRGYISTLGQFMVTSAGSFALFMGIGSFIRSEEQHKNIKWKEHMEQQRRYCSRGFANLPVEVLERKRWDRKIIGM
;
A
#
# COMPACT_ATOMS: atom_id res chain seq x y z
N MET A 1 -11.55 -3.04 4.22
CA MET A 1 -11.73 -1.72 3.59
C MET A 1 -12.56 -1.81 2.32
N GLY A 2 -12.12 -2.50 1.26
CA GLY A 2 -12.86 -2.56 -0.02
C GLY A 2 -14.28 -3.14 0.06
N SER A 3 -14.49 -4.20 0.84
CA SER A 3 -15.82 -4.81 1.04
C SER A 3 -16.82 -3.85 1.70
N ALA A 4 -16.42 -3.16 2.76
CA ALA A 4 -17.28 -2.20 3.48
C ALA A 4 -17.70 -1.03 2.57
N VAL A 5 -16.75 -0.47 1.81
CA VAL A 5 -17.06 0.59 0.84
C VAL A 5 -17.98 0.06 -0.26
N GLY A 6 -17.75 -1.16 -0.76
CA GLY A 6 -18.61 -1.77 -1.78
C GLY A 6 -20.03 -2.06 -1.29
N VAL A 7 -20.25 -2.41 -0.02
CA VAL A 7 -21.59 -2.54 0.55
C VAL A 7 -22.28 -1.17 0.62
N CYS A 8 -21.61 -0.13 1.11
CA CYS A 8 -22.17 1.22 1.18
C CYS A 8 -22.49 1.80 -0.21
N LEU A 9 -21.60 1.61 -1.18
CA LEU A 9 -21.82 2.09 -2.54
C LEU A 9 -22.92 1.27 -3.24
N GLY A 10 -22.96 -0.04 -3.04
CA GLY A 10 -24.03 -0.90 -3.52
C GLY A 10 -25.39 -0.57 -2.87
N LEU A 11 -25.40 -0.09 -1.62
CA LEU A 11 -26.59 0.47 -0.98
C LEU A 11 -27.07 1.72 -1.72
N VAL A 12 -26.20 2.71 -1.94
CA VAL A 12 -26.56 3.97 -2.63
C VAL A 12 -27.03 3.71 -4.05
N LEU A 13 -26.24 2.97 -4.85
CA LEU A 13 -26.58 2.63 -6.23
C LEU A 13 -27.82 1.74 -6.31
N GLY A 14 -27.94 0.79 -5.39
CA GLY A 14 -29.11 -0.08 -5.27
C GLY A 14 -30.38 0.70 -4.95
N THR A 15 -30.33 1.62 -3.98
CA THR A 15 -31.47 2.50 -3.65
C THR A 15 -31.81 3.43 -4.80
N TYR A 16 -30.81 3.99 -5.50
CA TYR A 16 -31.03 4.84 -6.66
C TYR A 16 -31.74 4.08 -7.79
N GLN A 17 -31.31 2.86 -8.08
CA GLN A 17 -31.96 2.00 -9.08
C GLN A 17 -33.39 1.62 -8.67
N LEU A 18 -33.62 1.35 -7.37
CA LEU A 18 -34.94 1.03 -6.84
C LEU A 18 -35.92 2.20 -6.98
N ILE A 19 -35.47 3.43 -6.72
CA ILE A 19 -36.32 4.62 -6.84
C ILE A 19 -36.62 4.93 -8.31
N ARG A 20 -35.65 4.69 -9.21
CA ARG A 20 -35.78 5.03 -10.63
C ARG A 20 -36.56 4.01 -11.44
N TYR A 21 -36.31 2.72 -11.21
CA TYR A 21 -36.85 1.62 -12.03
C TYR A 21 -37.82 0.73 -11.26
N GLY A 22 -38.00 0.96 -9.96
CA GLY A 22 -38.86 0.16 -9.10
C GLY A 22 -38.20 -1.14 -8.63
N PRO A 23 -38.75 -1.76 -7.57
CA PRO A 23 -38.39 -3.13 -7.20
C PRO A 23 -38.86 -4.07 -8.31
N GLY A 24 -37.93 -4.71 -9.01
CA GLY A 24 -38.29 -5.75 -9.98
C GLY A 24 -39.08 -6.91 -9.33
N PRO A 25 -39.40 -7.97 -10.08
CA PRO A 25 -40.19 -9.11 -9.60
C PRO A 25 -39.58 -9.84 -8.39
N ARG A 26 -38.30 -9.58 -8.08
CA ARG A 26 -37.57 -10.16 -6.95
C ARG A 26 -37.83 -9.41 -5.63
N GLY A 27 -38.44 -8.22 -5.66
CA GLY A 27 -38.70 -7.37 -4.49
C GLY A 27 -37.54 -6.43 -4.12
N TYR A 28 -37.79 -5.55 -3.14
CA TYR A 28 -36.86 -4.50 -2.71
C TYR A 28 -35.55 -5.06 -2.14
N ILE A 29 -35.65 -5.92 -1.14
CA ILE A 29 -34.49 -6.38 -0.36
C ILE A 29 -33.54 -7.25 -1.19
N SER A 30 -34.07 -8.11 -2.06
CA SER A 30 -33.25 -9.00 -2.88
C SER A 30 -32.46 -8.23 -3.95
N THR A 31 -33.08 -7.23 -4.56
CA THR A 31 -32.46 -6.38 -5.58
C THR A 31 -31.38 -5.52 -4.93
N LEU A 32 -31.70 -4.91 -3.79
CA LEU A 32 -30.76 -4.13 -2.98
C LEU A 32 -29.57 -5.00 -2.53
N GLY A 33 -29.84 -6.21 -2.05
CA GLY A 33 -28.82 -7.19 -1.65
C GLY A 33 -27.91 -7.61 -2.80
N GLN A 34 -28.45 -7.80 -4.01
CA GLN A 34 -27.63 -8.07 -5.19
C GLN A 34 -26.68 -6.91 -5.50
N PHE A 35 -27.15 -5.66 -5.47
CA PHE A 35 -26.28 -4.50 -5.69
C PHE A 35 -25.17 -4.40 -4.64
N MET A 36 -25.49 -4.67 -3.37
CA MET A 36 -24.50 -4.70 -2.29
C MET A 36 -23.46 -5.80 -2.49
N VAL A 37 -23.88 -7.04 -2.74
CA VAL A 37 -22.98 -8.18 -2.87
C VAL A 37 -22.09 -8.05 -4.09
N THR A 38 -22.65 -7.68 -5.24
CA THR A 38 -21.87 -7.50 -6.47
C THR A 38 -20.85 -6.38 -6.31
N SER A 39 -21.26 -5.22 -5.79
CA SER A 39 -20.34 -4.10 -5.55
C SER A 39 -19.27 -4.45 -4.51
N ALA A 40 -19.66 -5.07 -3.39
CA ALA A 40 -18.74 -5.54 -2.36
C ALA A 40 -17.72 -6.54 -2.90
N GLY A 41 -18.14 -7.48 -3.75
CA GLY A 41 -17.25 -8.45 -4.40
C GLY A 41 -16.21 -7.76 -5.28
N SER A 42 -16.63 -6.87 -6.18
CA SER A 42 -15.71 -6.18 -7.08
C SER A 42 -14.70 -5.31 -6.32
N PHE A 43 -15.16 -4.47 -5.39
CA PHE A 43 -14.26 -3.62 -4.61
C PHE A 43 -13.36 -4.43 -3.68
N ALA A 44 -13.83 -5.53 -3.09
CA ALA A 44 -13.00 -6.42 -2.28
C ALA A 44 -11.88 -7.05 -3.11
N LEU A 45 -12.13 -7.46 -4.35
CA LEU A 45 -11.10 -8.02 -5.22
C LEU A 45 -10.05 -6.98 -5.63
N PHE A 46 -10.47 -5.79 -6.10
CA PHE A 46 -9.52 -4.76 -6.52
C PHE A 46 -8.64 -4.27 -5.36
N MET A 47 -9.23 -4.00 -4.20
CA MET A 47 -8.47 -3.60 -3.01
C MET A 47 -7.66 -4.77 -2.43
N GLY A 48 -8.16 -6.00 -2.51
CA GLY A 48 -7.47 -7.19 -2.04
C GLY A 48 -6.17 -7.44 -2.80
N ILE A 49 -6.23 -7.43 -4.14
CA ILE A 49 -5.05 -7.59 -5.00
C ILE A 49 -4.08 -6.42 -4.79
N GLY A 50 -4.58 -5.18 -4.77
CA GLY A 50 -3.74 -4.00 -4.52
C GLY A 50 -3.05 -4.02 -3.15
N SER A 51 -3.74 -4.52 -2.13
CA SER A 51 -3.16 -4.69 -0.80
C SER A 51 -2.11 -5.79 -0.78
N PHE A 52 -2.32 -6.88 -1.51
CA PHE A 52 -1.34 -7.97 -1.61
C PHE A 52 -0.03 -7.50 -2.24
N ILE A 53 -0.11 -6.78 -3.38
CA ILE A 53 1.07 -6.25 -4.08
C ILE A 53 1.83 -5.26 -3.19
N ARG A 54 1.11 -4.33 -2.53
CA ARG A 54 1.75 -3.35 -1.65
C ARG A 54 2.33 -3.98 -0.39
N SER A 55 1.82 -5.13 0.05
CA SER A 55 2.36 -5.86 1.20
C SER A 55 3.81 -6.30 0.97
N GLU A 56 4.14 -6.82 -0.22
CA GLU A 56 5.52 -7.18 -0.57
C GLU A 56 6.42 -5.94 -0.69
N GLU A 57 5.88 -4.85 -1.25
CA GLU A 57 6.62 -3.62 -1.46
C GLU A 57 6.91 -2.86 -0.16
N GLN A 58 6.02 -2.94 0.85
CA GLN A 58 6.24 -2.33 2.16
C GLN A 58 7.42 -2.96 2.89
N HIS A 59 7.55 -4.29 2.88
CA HIS A 59 8.69 -4.95 3.52
C HIS A 59 10.02 -4.49 2.91
N LYS A 60 10.08 -4.40 1.57
CA LYS A 60 11.23 -3.84 0.86
C LYS A 60 11.48 -2.39 1.27
N ASN A 61 10.45 -1.54 1.27
CA ASN A 61 10.56 -0.11 1.61
C ASN A 61 11.07 0.15 3.03
N ILE A 62 10.67 -0.65 4.02
CA ILE A 62 11.12 -0.49 5.41
C ILE A 62 12.65 -0.67 5.50
N LYS A 63 13.17 -1.74 4.89
CA LYS A 63 14.61 -2.00 4.84
C LYS A 63 15.39 -0.87 4.15
N TRP A 64 14.89 -0.36 3.03
CA TRP A 64 15.51 0.77 2.33
C TRP A 64 15.49 2.05 3.16
N LYS A 65 14.40 2.34 3.87
CA LYS A 65 14.30 3.49 4.77
C LYS A 65 15.33 3.42 5.89
N GLU A 66 15.51 2.25 6.51
CA GLU A 66 16.54 2.05 7.55
C GLU A 66 17.95 2.28 7.00
N HIS A 67 18.26 1.74 5.80
CA HIS A 67 19.55 1.98 5.14
C HIS A 67 19.76 3.47 4.80
N MET A 68 18.72 4.18 4.35
CA MET A 68 18.79 5.60 4.04
C MET A 68 18.96 6.47 5.28
N GLU A 69 18.29 6.13 6.38
CA GLU A 69 18.46 6.82 7.67
C GLU A 69 19.86 6.58 8.25
N GLN A 70 20.39 5.36 8.13
CA GLN A 70 21.79 5.06 8.46
C GLN A 70 22.74 5.91 7.61
N GLN A 71 22.55 5.96 6.29
CA GLN A 71 23.36 6.80 5.39
C GLN A 71 23.29 8.29 5.73
N ARG A 72 22.10 8.80 6.05
CA ARG A 72 21.91 10.19 6.47
C ARG A 72 22.61 10.47 7.80
N ARG A 73 22.60 9.51 8.74
CA ARG A 73 23.35 9.61 10.00
C ARG A 73 24.86 9.58 9.77
N TYR A 74 25.37 8.78 8.85
CA TYR A 74 26.78 8.78 8.47
C TYR A 74 27.20 10.11 7.84
N CYS A 75 26.37 10.70 6.98
CA CYS A 75 26.66 11.99 6.35
C CYS A 75 26.60 13.16 7.35
N SER A 76 25.64 13.14 8.28
CA SER A 76 25.45 14.25 9.25
C SER A 76 26.47 14.26 10.39
N ARG A 77 27.11 13.11 10.71
CA ARG A 77 28.08 13.03 11.81
C ARG A 77 29.50 13.46 11.45
N GLY A 78 29.80 13.64 10.17
CA GLY A 78 31.17 13.90 9.71
C GLY A 78 32.15 12.78 10.08
N PHE A 79 33.39 12.85 9.62
CA PHE A 79 34.43 11.82 9.83
C PHE A 79 34.72 11.46 11.31
N ALA A 80 34.24 12.25 12.27
CA ALA A 80 34.60 12.15 13.68
C ALA A 80 33.95 10.98 14.45
N ASN A 81 32.92 10.31 13.90
CA ASN A 81 32.24 9.21 14.61
C ASN A 81 31.66 8.13 13.66
N LEU A 82 32.42 7.80 12.61
CA LEU A 82 32.09 6.70 11.70
C LEU A 82 32.56 5.36 12.30
N PRO A 83 31.79 4.27 12.21
CA PRO A 83 32.24 2.94 12.60
C PRO A 83 33.54 2.58 11.84
N VAL A 84 34.46 1.90 12.53
CA VAL A 84 35.84 1.63 12.06
C VAL A 84 35.87 1.00 10.67
N GLU A 85 34.89 0.15 10.34
CA GLU A 85 34.75 -0.50 9.03
C GLU A 85 34.64 0.49 7.85
N VAL A 86 33.96 1.62 8.04
CA VAL A 86 33.75 2.60 6.96
C VAL A 86 35.01 3.44 6.75
N LEU A 87 35.75 3.73 7.82
CA LEU A 87 37.04 4.43 7.76
C LEU A 87 38.13 3.56 7.11
N GLU A 88 38.19 2.27 7.44
CA GLU A 88 39.10 1.33 6.79
C GLU A 88 38.85 1.25 5.28
N ARG A 89 37.58 1.09 4.86
CA ARG A 89 37.23 1.02 3.44
C ARG A 89 37.66 2.28 2.67
N LYS A 90 37.43 3.47 3.23
CA LYS A 90 37.87 4.76 2.66
C LYS A 90 39.39 4.94 2.67
N ARG A 91 40.09 4.35 3.64
CA ARG A 91 41.56 4.36 3.72
C ARG A 91 42.19 3.50 2.62
N TRP A 92 41.63 2.32 2.35
CA TRP A 92 42.08 1.46 1.26
C TRP A 92 41.87 2.11 -0.11
N ASP A 93 40.70 2.74 -0.33
CA ASP A 93 40.37 3.43 -1.59
C ASP A 93 41.38 4.54 -1.94
N ARG A 94 41.75 5.38 -0.96
CA ARG A 94 42.80 6.40 -1.14
C ARG A 94 44.19 5.81 -1.42
N LYS A 95 44.48 4.61 -0.91
CA LYS A 95 45.78 3.95 -1.13
C LYS A 95 45.89 3.39 -2.54
N ILE A 96 44.77 2.98 -3.14
CA ILE A 96 44.69 2.49 -4.53
C ILE A 96 44.77 3.65 -5.53
N ILE A 97 44.16 4.81 -5.24
CA ILE A 97 44.14 5.98 -6.15
C ILE A 97 45.49 6.74 -6.15
N GLY A 98 46.30 6.56 -5.10
CA GLY A 98 47.64 7.17 -4.96
C GLY A 98 48.80 6.31 -5.47
N MET A 99 48.54 5.17 -6.12
CA MET A 99 49.50 4.31 -6.82
C MET A 99 49.13 4.24 -8.30
#